data_AF-A0A059AZS4-F1
#
_entry.id   AF-A0A059AZS4-F1
#
_cell.length_a   1.000
_cell.length_b   1.000
_cell.length_c   1.000
_cell.angle_alpha   90.00
_cell.angle_beta   90.00
_cell.angle_gamma   90.00
#
_symmetry.space_group_name_H-M   'P 1'
#
loop_
_entity.id
_entity.type
_entity.pdbx_description
1 polymer ?
#
loop_
_entity_poly.entity_id
_entity_poly.type
_entity_poly.pdbx_seq_one_letter_code
_entity_poly.pdbx_strand_id
1 'polypeptide(L)'
;GSSNFPKLTYLDLRGNKFTHMPRCFRKYDNLKDLYLDNCKQLQEIPQLPSNIGIIYANNCRSLQKLPDFSSLSNVTRVDFSSCCGLSRKGFDLAGVSILEVISPEDGETLQRTRHSRNWRRDARMDSPL
;
A
#
# COMPACT_ATOMS: atom_id res chain seq x y z
N GLY A 1 4.62 -11.30 -23.07
CA GLY A 1 6.09 -11.25 -22.92
C GLY A 1 6.42 -11.74 -21.53
N SER A 2 7.06 -12.89 -21.43
CA SER A 2 7.30 -13.65 -20.18
C SER A 2 8.12 -12.87 -19.15
N SER A 3 7.92 -13.21 -17.87
CA SER A 3 8.78 -12.78 -16.76
C SER A 3 10.22 -13.22 -16.98
N ASN A 4 11.19 -12.36 -16.70
CA ASN A 4 12.61 -12.73 -16.69
C ASN A 4 12.98 -13.57 -15.45
N PHE A 5 12.10 -13.61 -14.44
CA PHE A 5 12.28 -14.35 -13.20
C PHE A 5 11.01 -15.15 -12.89
N PRO A 6 10.77 -16.28 -13.60
CA PRO A 6 9.53 -17.03 -13.48
C PRO A 6 9.34 -17.69 -12.11
N LYS A 7 10.39 -17.78 -11.28
CA LYS A 7 10.32 -18.35 -9.92
C LYS A 7 10.41 -17.31 -8.80
N LEU A 8 10.41 -16.01 -9.13
CA LEU A 8 10.53 -14.96 -8.13
C LEU A 8 9.25 -14.93 -7.28
N THR A 9 9.34 -15.35 -6.03
CA THR A 9 8.23 -15.34 -5.06
C THR A 9 8.37 -14.26 -4.00
N TYR A 10 9.59 -13.76 -3.79
CA TYR A 10 9.95 -12.80 -2.76
C TYR A 10 10.82 -11.71 -3.36
N LEU A 11 10.52 -10.46 -3.06
CA LEU A 11 11.30 -9.30 -3.51
C LEU A 11 11.48 -8.29 -2.38
N ASP A 12 12.73 -8.11 -1.97
CA ASP A 12 13.14 -7.12 -0.98
C ASP A 12 13.80 -5.91 -1.65
N LEU A 13 13.19 -4.75 -1.45
CA LEU A 13 13.63 -3.46 -1.98
C LEU A 13 13.70 -2.41 -0.86
N ARG A 14 13.76 -2.83 0.40
CA ARG A 14 13.76 -1.92 1.55
C ARG A 14 14.92 -0.93 1.51
N GLY A 15 14.68 0.29 2.00
CA GLY A 15 15.69 1.34 2.16
C GLY A 15 16.20 1.96 0.85
N ASN A 16 15.62 1.62 -0.30
CA ASN A 16 16.00 2.20 -1.58
C ASN A 16 15.51 3.65 -1.73
N LYS A 17 16.15 4.39 -2.64
CA LYS A 17 15.88 5.81 -2.90
C LYS A 17 15.15 6.04 -4.23
N PHE A 18 14.51 5.02 -4.80
CA PHE A 18 13.74 5.21 -6.02
C PHE A 18 12.48 6.03 -5.74
N THR A 19 12.14 6.91 -6.67
CA THR A 19 10.89 7.66 -6.63
C THR A 19 9.71 6.85 -7.18
N HIS A 20 9.99 5.94 -8.10
CA HIS A 20 9.01 5.16 -8.83
C HIS A 20 9.52 3.75 -9.03
N MET A 21 8.60 2.79 -8.87
CA MET A 21 8.82 1.40 -9.21
C MET A 21 8.65 1.18 -10.72
N PRO A 22 9.47 0.34 -11.39
CA PRO A 22 9.27 0.05 -12.81
C PRO A 22 7.87 -0.52 -13.07
N ARG A 23 7.17 -0.02 -14.10
CA ARG A 23 5.76 -0.39 -14.37
C ARG A 23 5.53 -1.85 -14.78
N CYS A 24 6.58 -2.65 -14.91
CA CYS A 24 6.52 -4.03 -15.39
C CYS A 24 6.27 -5.08 -14.30
N PHE A 25 5.94 -4.71 -13.06
CA PHE A 25 5.72 -5.67 -11.97
C PHE A 25 4.59 -6.68 -12.22
N ARG A 26 3.60 -6.32 -13.04
CA ARG A 26 2.53 -7.24 -13.49
C ARG A 26 3.05 -8.52 -14.16
N LYS A 27 4.32 -8.57 -14.57
CA LYS A 27 4.92 -9.77 -15.20
C LYS A 27 5.40 -10.80 -14.18
N TYR A 28 5.48 -10.48 -12.89
CA TYR A 28 5.98 -11.41 -11.88
C TYR A 28 4.83 -12.22 -11.26
N ASP A 29 4.18 -13.08 -12.05
CA ASP A 29 2.96 -13.81 -11.66
C ASP A 29 3.11 -14.68 -10.41
N ASN A 30 4.34 -15.07 -10.06
CA ASN A 30 4.64 -15.87 -8.88
C ASN A 30 5.05 -15.05 -7.64
N LEU A 31 5.15 -13.73 -7.76
CA LEU A 31 5.54 -12.86 -6.65
C LEU A 31 4.44 -12.84 -5.59
N LYS A 32 4.81 -13.24 -4.37
CA LYS A 32 3.94 -13.31 -3.20
C LYS A 32 4.27 -12.23 -2.19
N ASP A 33 5.56 -11.95 -1.98
CA ASP A 33 5.98 -11.04 -0.93
C ASP A 33 6.79 -9.88 -1.50
N LEU A 34 6.37 -8.65 -1.18
CA LEU A 34 7.02 -7.42 -1.59
C LEU A 34 7.33 -6.54 -0.38
N TYR A 35 8.63 -6.27 -0.17
CA TYR A 35 9.12 -5.43 0.92
C TYR A 35 9.70 -4.13 0.37
N LEU A 36 9.16 -3.01 0.81
CA LEU A 36 9.46 -1.63 0.38
C LEU A 36 9.70 -0.70 1.57
N ASP A 37 9.72 -1.23 2.79
CA ASP A 37 9.99 -0.50 4.03
C ASP A 37 11.12 0.52 3.88
N ASN A 38 10.93 1.71 4.44
CA ASN A 38 11.90 2.81 4.41
C ASN A 38 12.27 3.35 3.02
N CYS A 39 11.50 3.05 1.96
CA CYS A 39 11.64 3.73 0.66
C CYS A 39 11.06 5.15 0.71
N LYS A 40 11.73 6.05 1.42
CA LYS A 40 11.20 7.38 1.78
C LYS A 40 10.83 8.26 0.59
N GLN A 41 11.43 8.04 -0.58
CA GLN A 41 11.18 8.82 -1.80
C GLN A 41 10.14 8.19 -2.73
N LEU A 42 9.71 6.95 -2.47
CA LEU A 42 8.75 6.24 -3.30
C LEU A 42 7.41 6.98 -3.30
N GLN A 43 6.89 7.32 -4.47
CA GLN A 43 5.67 8.09 -4.63
C GLN A 43 4.46 7.23 -5.00
N GLU A 44 4.69 6.12 -5.69
CA GLU A 44 3.65 5.25 -6.23
C GLU A 44 4.08 3.79 -6.21
N ILE A 45 3.23 2.93 -5.66
CA ILE A 45 3.29 1.49 -5.90
C ILE A 45 2.40 1.19 -7.11
N PRO A 46 2.96 0.76 -8.25
CA PRO A 46 2.20 0.47 -9.45
C PRO A 46 1.38 -0.80 -9.25
N GLN A 47 0.55 -1.12 -10.24
CA GLN A 47 -0.25 -2.33 -10.22
C GLN A 47 0.60 -3.59 -10.10
N LEU A 48 0.21 -4.44 -9.15
CA LEU A 48 0.91 -5.65 -8.77
C LEU A 48 0.29 -6.88 -9.44
N PRO A 49 1.03 -8.01 -9.53
CA PRO A 49 0.47 -9.28 -9.97
C PRO A 49 -0.59 -9.78 -8.96
N SER A 50 -1.62 -10.47 -9.45
CA SER A 50 -2.77 -10.90 -8.64
C SER A 50 -2.42 -11.87 -7.51
N ASN A 51 -1.30 -12.59 -7.65
CA ASN A 51 -0.82 -13.56 -6.67
C ASN A 51 -0.09 -12.94 -5.47
N ILE A 52 0.05 -11.61 -5.44
CA ILE A 52 0.70 -10.93 -4.31
C ILE A 52 -0.10 -11.19 -3.03
N GLY A 53 0.60 -11.60 -1.98
CA GLY A 53 0.05 -11.94 -0.69
C GLY A 53 0.39 -10.92 0.40
N ILE A 54 1.64 -10.47 0.43
CA ILE A 54 2.18 -9.57 1.46
C ILE A 54 2.80 -8.34 0.81
N ILE A 55 2.44 -7.15 1.30
CA ILE A 55 3.06 -5.89 0.93
C ILE A 55 3.44 -5.14 2.20
N TYR A 56 4.74 -4.93 2.42
CA TYR A 56 5.22 -4.03 3.46
C TYR A 56 5.85 -2.81 2.82
N ALA A 57 5.36 -1.63 3.17
CA ALA A 57 5.90 -0.36 2.70
C ALA A 57 5.88 0.67 3.82
N ASN A 58 6.24 0.27 5.04
CA ASN A 58 6.22 1.18 6.18
C ASN A 58 7.25 2.32 6.00
N ASN A 59 6.99 3.46 6.64
CA ASN A 59 7.86 4.64 6.61
C ASN A 59 8.19 5.15 5.18
N CYS A 60 7.34 4.86 4.19
CA CYS A 60 7.43 5.41 2.84
C CYS A 60 6.76 6.79 2.77
N ARG A 61 7.42 7.80 3.32
CA ARG A 61 6.82 9.12 3.59
C ARG A 61 6.31 9.88 2.36
N SER A 62 6.90 9.66 1.18
CA SER A 62 6.45 10.27 -0.08
C SER A 62 5.34 9.50 -0.80
N LEU A 63 4.95 8.31 -0.29
CA LEU A 63 4.01 7.42 -0.96
C LEU A 63 2.61 8.04 -0.96
N GLN A 64 2.03 8.16 -2.14
CA GLN A 64 0.78 8.89 -2.38
C GLN A 64 -0.23 8.08 -3.20
N LYS A 65 0.20 6.98 -3.82
CA LYS A 65 -0.63 6.14 -4.69
C LYS A 65 -0.33 4.67 -4.43
N LEU A 66 -1.40 3.89 -4.30
CA LEU A 66 -1.39 2.45 -4.06
C LEU A 66 -1.89 1.70 -5.31
N PRO A 67 -1.61 0.39 -5.42
CA PRO A 67 -2.22 -0.44 -6.44
C PRO A 67 -3.74 -0.53 -6.24
N ASP A 68 -4.45 -0.96 -7.28
CA ASP A 68 -5.86 -1.27 -7.18
C ASP A 68 -6.03 -2.65 -6.55
N PHE A 69 -6.39 -2.66 -5.27
CA PHE A 69 -6.60 -3.88 -4.50
C PHE A 69 -7.80 -4.71 -4.96
N SER A 70 -8.76 -4.13 -5.70
CA SER A 70 -9.89 -4.91 -6.22
C SER A 70 -9.46 -5.99 -7.21
N SER A 71 -8.27 -5.82 -7.81
CA SER A 71 -7.67 -6.77 -8.75
C SER A 71 -6.75 -7.82 -8.10
N LEU A 72 -6.51 -7.71 -6.79
CA LEU A 72 -5.57 -8.56 -6.05
C LEU A 72 -6.33 -9.59 -5.20
N SER A 73 -6.34 -10.85 -5.64
CA SER A 73 -7.18 -11.89 -5.01
C SER A 73 -6.53 -12.56 -3.80
N ASN A 74 -5.21 -12.50 -3.67
CA ASN A 74 -4.46 -13.28 -2.69
C ASN A 74 -3.87 -12.45 -1.53
N VAL A 75 -4.16 -11.14 -1.47
CA VAL A 75 -3.58 -10.26 -0.46
C VAL A 75 -4.12 -10.61 0.92
N THR A 76 -3.21 -10.94 1.83
CA THR A 76 -3.53 -11.31 3.22
C THR A 76 -2.99 -10.32 4.23
N ARG A 77 -1.97 -9.52 3.87
CA ARG A 77 -1.37 -8.53 4.77
C ARG A 77 -0.83 -7.31 4.01
N VAL A 78 -1.13 -6.11 4.53
CA VAL A 78 -0.51 -4.86 4.10
C VAL A 78 -0.08 -4.01 5.28
N ASP A 79 1.10 -3.40 5.17
CA ASP A 79 1.59 -2.41 6.13
C ASP A 79 2.00 -1.12 5.42
N PHE A 80 1.23 -0.05 5.68
CA PHE A 80 1.51 1.30 5.22
C PHE A 80 1.69 2.27 6.40
N SER A 81 2.08 1.75 7.57
CA SER A 81 2.35 2.56 8.75
C SER A 81 3.39 3.63 8.45
N SER A 82 3.22 4.81 9.05
CA SER A 82 4.11 5.97 8.85
C SER A 82 4.24 6.46 7.38
N CYS A 83 3.29 6.13 6.49
CA CYS A 83 3.21 6.66 5.13
C CYS A 83 2.42 7.98 5.08
N CYS A 84 3.03 9.06 5.58
CA CYS A 84 2.37 10.36 5.72
C CYS A 84 1.82 10.95 4.41
N GLY A 85 2.36 10.56 3.25
CA GLY A 85 1.87 11.00 1.93
C GLY A 85 0.48 10.45 1.59
N LEU A 86 0.09 9.32 2.16
CA LEU A 86 -1.23 8.71 1.96
C LEU A 86 -2.31 9.44 2.74
N SER A 87 -2.06 9.80 4.01
CA SER A 87 -3.01 10.54 4.85
C SER A 87 -3.43 11.86 4.21
N ARG A 88 -2.51 12.57 3.55
CA ARG A 88 -2.77 13.87 2.91
C ARG A 88 -3.74 13.80 1.73
N LYS A 89 -3.80 12.66 1.03
CA LYS A 89 -4.62 12.49 -0.17
C LYS A 89 -5.96 11.81 0.08
N GLY A 90 -6.14 11.22 1.26
CA GLY A 90 -7.23 10.28 1.53
C GLY A 90 -7.05 9.04 0.65
N PHE A 91 -6.63 7.93 1.22
CA PHE A 91 -6.50 6.67 0.48
C PHE A 91 -7.77 5.83 0.72
N ASP A 92 -8.41 5.41 -0.37
CA ASP A 92 -9.59 4.55 -0.29
C ASP A 92 -9.16 3.08 -0.26
N LEU A 93 -9.51 2.39 0.82
CA LEU A 93 -9.34 0.94 0.96
C LEU A 93 -10.66 0.18 0.73
N ALA A 94 -11.67 0.83 0.14
CA ALA A 94 -12.89 0.13 -0.25
C ALA A 94 -12.56 -1.11 -1.11
N GLY A 95 -13.01 -2.28 -0.66
CA GLY A 95 -12.75 -3.57 -1.33
C GLY A 95 -11.54 -4.33 -0.79
N VAL A 96 -10.79 -3.78 0.15
CA VAL A 96 -9.63 -4.43 0.79
C VAL A 96 -10.11 -5.33 1.94
N SER A 97 -10.42 -6.59 1.64
CA SER A 97 -10.78 -7.62 2.63
C SER A 97 -9.53 -8.30 3.21
N ILE A 98 -8.65 -7.54 3.87
CA ILE A 98 -7.38 -8.05 4.40
C ILE A 98 -7.52 -8.35 5.90
N LEU A 99 -6.87 -9.42 6.37
CA LEU A 99 -6.89 -9.84 7.78
C LEU A 99 -6.24 -8.82 8.72
N GLU A 100 -5.27 -8.05 8.22
CA GLU A 100 -4.60 -6.99 8.95
C GLU A 100 -4.18 -5.87 8.00
N VAL A 101 -4.86 -4.73 8.08
CA VAL A 101 -4.45 -3.47 7.45
C VAL A 101 -3.86 -2.59 8.53
N ILE A 102 -2.60 -2.21 8.38
CA ILE A 102 -1.97 -1.22 9.25
C ILE A 102 -1.99 0.11 8.50
N SER A 103 -2.93 0.98 8.88
CA SER A 103 -3.06 2.33 8.33
C SER A 103 -1.86 3.21 8.73
N PRO A 104 -1.53 4.25 7.93
CA PRO A 104 -0.62 5.29 8.38
C PRO A 104 -1.18 5.89 9.68
N GLU A 105 -0.36 5.90 10.73
CA GLU A 105 -0.72 6.63 11.95
C GLU A 105 -0.65 8.13 11.63
N ASP A 106 -1.80 8.78 11.68
CA ASP A 106 -1.86 10.22 11.81
C ASP A 106 -1.34 10.55 13.21
N GLY A 107 -0.61 11.65 13.36
CA GLY A 107 0.01 12.06 14.64
C GLY A 107 -0.96 12.35 15.79
N GLU A 108 -2.21 11.92 15.72
CA GLU A 108 -3.14 11.90 16.84
C GLU A 108 -3.95 10.59 16.89
N THR A 109 -3.63 9.80 17.90
CA THR A 109 -4.49 8.82 18.61
C THR A 109 -4.78 7.46 17.95
N LEU A 110 -4.19 6.44 18.59
CA LEU A 110 -4.51 5.01 18.58
C LEU A 110 -5.96 4.66 18.21
N GLN A 111 -6.19 4.13 17.01
CA GLN A 111 -7.24 3.13 16.81
C GLN A 111 -6.73 1.97 15.94
N ARG A 112 -6.50 0.83 16.61
CA ARG A 112 -6.54 -0.50 15.97
C ARG A 112 -7.92 -0.66 15.35
N THR A 113 -8.06 -0.41 14.04
CA THR A 113 -9.32 -0.68 13.36
C THR A 113 -9.45 -2.18 13.11
N ARG A 114 -9.98 -2.88 14.12
CA ARG A 114 -10.72 -4.12 13.87
C ARG A 114 -12.09 -3.72 13.31
N HIS A 115 -12.36 -4.22 12.11
CA HIS A 115 -13.63 -4.17 11.37
C HIS A 115 -14.04 -2.83 10.74
N SER A 116 -13.96 -2.83 9.40
CA SER A 116 -14.81 -2.15 8.42
C SER A 116 -15.90 -1.22 8.98
N ARG A 117 -15.79 0.09 8.68
CA ARG A 117 -16.91 1.00 8.40
C ARG A 117 -16.43 2.31 7.74
N ASN A 118 -17.00 2.57 6.55
CA ASN A 118 -17.06 3.77 5.72
C ASN A 118 -16.47 5.10 6.26
N TRP A 119 -15.45 5.63 5.59
CA TRP A 119 -14.89 6.98 5.83
C TRP A 119 -15.72 8.13 5.22
N ARG A 120 -16.84 7.85 4.53
CA ARG A 120 -17.58 8.85 3.73
C ARG A 120 -18.50 9.82 4.50
N ARG A 121 -18.44 9.96 5.84
CA ARG A 121 -19.42 10.81 6.56
C ARG A 121 -18.90 11.99 7.38
N ASP A 122 -17.61 12.12 7.66
CA ASP A 122 -17.17 13.16 8.61
C ASP A 122 -16.50 14.39 7.98
N ALA A 123 -16.52 14.52 6.65
CA ALA A 123 -16.15 15.77 5.99
C ALA A 123 -17.36 16.72 5.87
N ARG A 124 -17.85 17.24 7.00
CA ARG A 124 -18.66 18.46 7.02
C ARG A 124 -18.57 19.16 8.37
N MET A 125 -18.42 20.49 8.31
CA MET A 125 -18.30 21.48 9.38
C MET A 125 -16.87 21.76 9.83
N ASP A 126 -16.24 22.77 9.21
CA ASP A 126 -16.13 24.07 9.87
C ASP A 126 -16.00 25.17 8.80
N SER A 127 -17.00 26.06 8.76
CA SER A 127 -16.92 27.36 8.10
C SER A 127 -16.35 28.35 9.14
N PRO A 128 -15.38 29.20 8.80
CA PRO A 128 -14.89 30.21 9.74
C PRO A 128 -15.91 31.34 9.91
N LEU A 129 -15.92 31.90 11.12
CA LEU A 129 -16.67 33.07 11.58
C LEU A 129 -16.53 34.28 10.65
#